data_AF-A0A847F2W2-F1
#
_entry.id   AF-A0A847F2W2-F1
#
_cell.length_a   1.000
_cell.length_b   1.000
_cell.length_c   1.000
_cell.angle_alpha   90.00
_cell.angle_beta   90.00
_cell.angle_gamma   90.00
#
_symmetry.space_group_name_H-M   'P 1'
#
loop_
_entity.id
_entity.type
_entity.pdbx_description
1 polymer ?
#
loop_
_entity_poly.entity_id
_entity_poly.type
_entity_poly.pdbx_seq_one_letter_code
_entity_poly.pdbx_strand_id
1 'polypeptide(L)'
;MRAILVALALTLSLGLLETRTFADEQAAGAAPPAESVEEEGSSEGTSHDAGAEPDMEAGTYSVRLRDLEQRINELKEQIFRSKARLSLLAETVLEGAVVGSQAVIVYEDKMSPSFRLVQLVVALDGAPLFSRADDEGGIIEGDMLQVFHGAIVPGEHTLTVSVELQGHGYGMFTYLKGYRFKVRSSYSFTAPEGRAITVRVVGYEQGGPTAPLEERPALRFVERVEDRVSDLGDREAE
;
A
#
# COMPACT_ATOMS: atom_id res chain seq x y z
N MET A 1 71.77 -16.55 10.76
CA MET A 1 72.55 -15.82 9.75
C MET A 1 71.54 -15.18 8.79
N ARG A 2 71.45 -13.83 8.78
CA ARG A 2 70.65 -12.95 7.87
C ARG A 2 69.12 -13.05 8.01
N ALA A 3 68.36 -12.18 8.69
CA ALA A 3 68.38 -10.72 8.89
C ALA A 3 68.24 -9.89 7.59
N ILE A 4 67.05 -9.26 7.42
CA ILE A 4 66.61 -8.06 6.65
C ILE A 4 65.07 -8.18 6.65
N LEU A 5 64.24 -7.43 7.39
CA LEU A 5 64.14 -6.01 7.77
C LEU A 5 63.77 -5.12 6.58
N VAL A 6 62.46 -4.95 6.34
CA VAL A 6 61.88 -3.77 5.70
C VAL A 6 60.71 -3.31 6.55
N ALA A 7 60.94 -2.18 7.22
CA ALA A 7 59.95 -1.40 7.92
C ALA A 7 59.23 -0.48 6.92
N LEU A 8 57.91 -0.40 7.00
CA LEU A 8 57.15 0.73 6.47
C LEU A 8 56.14 1.14 7.54
N ALA A 9 56.49 2.21 8.25
CA ALA A 9 55.60 2.90 9.16
C ALA A 9 54.83 3.97 8.37
N LEU A 10 53.50 4.00 8.48
CA LEU A 10 52.77 5.26 8.39
C LEU A 10 51.45 5.17 9.17
N THR A 11 51.42 5.98 10.21
CA THR A 11 50.30 6.48 11.00
C THR A 11 49.12 6.96 10.15
N LEU A 12 47.87 6.78 10.58
CA LEU A 12 47.02 7.88 11.07
C LEU A 12 45.65 7.39 11.59
N SER A 13 45.22 8.09 12.63
CA SER A 13 44.00 8.00 13.42
C SER A 13 42.67 8.18 12.69
N LEU A 14 41.61 7.80 13.42
CA LEU A 14 40.34 8.52 13.61
C LEU A 14 39.15 8.02 12.78
N GLY A 15 38.04 7.68 13.46
CA GLY A 15 36.72 7.69 12.82
C GLY A 15 35.68 6.74 13.37
N LEU A 16 35.24 6.99 14.61
CA LEU A 16 33.92 6.72 15.20
C LEU A 16 33.08 5.51 14.76
N LEU A 17 32.95 4.60 15.73
CA LEU A 17 31.76 3.85 16.09
C LEU A 17 30.51 4.78 16.14
N GLU A 18 29.46 4.47 15.38
CA GLU A 18 28.10 4.93 15.70
C GLU A 18 27.19 3.71 15.82
N THR A 19 27.13 3.16 17.03
CA THR A 19 25.99 2.40 17.54
C THR A 19 24.86 3.40 17.81
N ARG A 20 23.88 3.50 16.91
CA ARG A 20 22.58 4.09 17.27
C ARG A 20 21.67 3.01 17.83
N THR A 21 21.79 2.83 19.14
CA THR A 21 20.68 2.43 20.01
C THR A 21 19.52 3.39 19.77
N PHE A 22 18.37 2.86 19.38
CA PHE A 22 17.08 3.47 19.65
C PHE A 22 16.30 2.47 20.48
N ALA A 23 16.37 2.66 21.79
CA ALA A 23 15.46 2.06 22.75
C ALA A 23 15.03 3.17 23.71
N ASP A 24 13.71 3.27 23.79
CA ASP A 24 12.90 3.66 24.94
C ASP A 24 12.29 5.06 25.05
N GLU A 25 11.01 4.95 25.40
CA GLU A 25 10.25 5.72 26.39
C GLU A 25 9.58 7.05 26.00
N GLN A 26 8.26 6.89 25.92
CA GLN A 26 7.21 7.76 26.45
C GLN A 26 6.62 8.93 25.66
N ALA A 27 5.35 8.67 25.33
CA ALA A 27 4.27 9.60 25.09
C ALA A 27 4.22 10.79 26.05
N ALA A 28 4.07 11.98 25.46
CA ALA A 28 3.37 13.14 25.99
C ALA A 28 2.94 13.96 24.76
N GLY A 29 1.68 14.26 24.48
CA GLY A 29 0.64 14.67 25.42
C GLY A 29 0.83 16.14 25.74
N ALA A 30 0.35 17.04 24.87
CA ALA A 30 0.35 18.48 25.15
C ALA A 30 -0.84 19.17 24.44
N ALA A 31 -2.00 19.13 25.11
CA ALA A 31 -2.89 20.28 25.17
C ALA A 31 -2.43 21.18 26.33
N PRO A 32 -2.66 22.50 26.27
CA PRO A 32 -3.05 23.21 27.50
C PRO A 32 -3.98 24.42 27.23
N PRO A 33 -4.47 25.14 28.26
CA PRO A 33 -4.94 24.66 29.56
C PRO A 33 -6.34 25.21 29.91
N ALA A 34 -7.01 24.53 30.84
CA ALA A 34 -8.06 25.12 31.65
C ALA A 34 -7.38 25.81 32.85
N GLU A 35 -7.75 27.08 33.10
CA GLU A 35 -7.40 27.80 34.32
C GLU A 35 -8.69 28.12 35.07
N SER A 36 -8.80 27.48 36.23
CA SER A 36 -9.82 27.65 37.26
C SER A 36 -9.51 28.89 38.10
N VAL A 37 -10.54 29.68 38.40
CA VAL A 37 -10.50 30.63 39.53
C VAL A 37 -11.64 30.23 40.47
N GLU A 38 -11.26 29.82 41.67
CA GLU A 38 -12.11 29.66 42.85
C GLU A 38 -12.35 31.04 43.50
N GLU A 39 -13.56 31.33 43.99
CA GLU A 39 -13.81 31.48 45.44
C GLU A 39 -15.27 31.91 45.74
N GLU A 40 -15.70 31.45 46.92
CA GLU A 40 -17.04 31.49 47.51
C GLU A 40 -17.52 32.89 47.93
N GLY A 41 -18.85 33.03 48.10
CA GLY A 41 -19.43 34.18 48.78
C GLY A 41 -20.96 34.22 48.82
N SER A 42 -21.55 33.36 49.66
CA SER A 42 -22.81 33.52 50.44
C SER A 42 -23.89 34.52 49.97
N SER A 43 -25.13 34.06 49.79
CA SER A 43 -26.19 34.21 50.82
C SER A 43 -27.56 33.72 50.34
N GLU A 44 -28.35 33.30 51.33
CA GLU A 44 -29.71 32.76 51.31
C GLU A 44 -30.75 33.49 50.45
N GLY A 45 -31.79 32.74 50.07
CA GLY A 45 -33.03 33.34 49.59
C GLY A 45 -34.10 32.32 49.20
N THR A 46 -34.64 31.61 50.20
CA THR A 46 -35.82 30.75 50.08
C THR A 46 -37.02 31.49 49.47
N SER A 47 -37.60 30.88 48.44
CA SER A 47 -39.01 30.92 47.97
C SER A 47 -39.73 32.27 47.82
N HIS A 48 -40.29 32.50 46.63
CA HIS A 48 -41.74 32.67 46.56
C HIS A 48 -42.34 32.10 45.27
N ASP A 49 -43.39 31.33 45.52
CA ASP A 49 -44.36 30.75 44.61
C ASP A 49 -45.25 31.82 43.96
N ALA A 50 -45.97 31.36 42.93
CA ALA A 50 -47.25 31.84 42.46
C ALA A 50 -47.30 33.06 41.52
N GLY A 51 -47.51 32.71 40.24
CA GLY A 51 -48.71 33.17 39.54
C GLY A 51 -48.49 34.17 38.41
N ALA A 52 -48.64 33.70 37.16
CA ALA A 52 -49.47 34.33 36.13
C ALA A 52 -49.21 33.72 34.73
N GLU A 53 -50.26 33.10 34.20
CA GLU A 53 -50.70 33.10 32.78
C GLU A 53 -50.00 32.24 31.69
N PRO A 54 -50.79 31.56 30.81
CA PRO A 54 -50.32 30.63 29.78
C PRO A 54 -49.84 31.29 28.47
N ASP A 55 -49.44 32.57 28.46
CA ASP A 55 -49.07 33.30 27.23
C ASP A 55 -47.55 33.36 26.96
N MET A 56 -46.71 32.83 27.86
CA MET A 56 -45.23 32.86 27.76
C MET A 56 -44.61 31.65 27.02
N GLU A 57 -45.42 30.71 26.54
CA GLU A 57 -44.94 29.49 25.87
C GLU A 57 -45.04 29.58 24.33
N ALA A 58 -46.11 30.18 23.79
CA ALA A 58 -46.25 30.36 22.33
C ALA A 58 -45.15 31.24 21.72
N GLY A 59 -44.73 32.29 22.44
CA GLY A 59 -43.63 33.17 22.02
C GLY A 59 -42.28 32.45 21.97
N THR A 60 -41.96 31.64 22.97
CA THR A 60 -40.67 30.93 23.06
C THR A 60 -40.54 29.81 22.03
N TYR A 61 -41.64 29.11 21.70
CA TYR A 61 -41.67 28.15 20.58
C TYR A 61 -41.53 28.82 19.21
N SER A 62 -42.15 29.98 19.00
CA SER A 62 -42.01 30.73 17.74
C SER A 62 -40.60 31.24 17.48
N VAL A 63 -39.85 31.55 18.55
CA VAL A 63 -38.43 31.96 18.47
C VAL A 63 -37.53 30.76 18.18
N ARG A 64 -37.77 29.60 18.80
CA ARG A 64 -37.05 28.35 18.50
C ARG A 64 -37.28 27.88 17.06
N LEU A 65 -38.49 28.04 16.52
CA LEU A 65 -38.76 27.73 15.11
C LEU A 65 -37.97 28.63 14.15
N ARG A 66 -37.86 29.93 14.46
CA ARG A 66 -37.06 30.88 13.67
C ARG A 66 -35.56 30.58 13.75
N ASP A 67 -35.05 30.22 14.92
CA ASP A 67 -33.65 29.80 15.09
C ASP A 67 -33.37 28.48 14.32
N LEU A 68 -34.31 27.52 14.36
CA LEU A 68 -34.21 26.30 13.54
C LEU A 68 -34.29 26.58 12.03
N GLU A 69 -35.15 27.51 11.58
CA GLU A 69 -35.21 27.91 10.17
C GLU A 69 -33.91 28.61 9.72
N GLN A 70 -33.35 29.48 10.56
CA GLN A 70 -32.06 30.12 10.28
C GLN A 70 -30.94 29.08 10.19
N ARG A 71 -30.86 28.16 11.15
CA ARG A 71 -29.90 27.05 11.14
C ARG A 71 -30.10 26.14 9.94
N ILE A 72 -31.34 25.83 9.56
CA ILE A 72 -31.63 25.02 8.36
C ILE A 72 -31.18 25.76 7.10
N ASN A 73 -31.37 27.07 7.02
CA ASN A 73 -30.94 27.85 5.87
C ASN A 73 -29.41 27.95 5.78
N GLU A 74 -28.73 28.12 6.92
CA GLU A 74 -27.28 28.05 7.00
C GLU A 74 -26.73 26.66 6.65
N LEU A 75 -27.37 25.58 7.14
CA LEU A 75 -27.00 24.22 6.76
C LEU A 75 -27.25 23.97 5.27
N LYS A 76 -28.35 24.48 4.69
CA LYS A 76 -28.62 24.37 3.25
C LYS A 76 -27.54 25.08 2.45
N GLU A 77 -27.17 26.30 2.82
CA GLU A 77 -26.07 27.06 2.22
C GLU A 77 -24.75 26.29 2.33
N GLN A 78 -24.43 25.74 3.51
CA GLN A 78 -23.23 24.94 3.75
C GLN A 78 -23.22 23.64 2.95
N ILE A 79 -24.35 22.93 2.88
CA ILE A 79 -24.51 21.70 2.08
C ILE A 79 -24.38 22.04 0.60
N PHE A 80 -24.98 23.15 0.14
CA PHE A 80 -24.92 23.54 -1.26
C PHE A 80 -23.49 23.93 -1.67
N ARG A 81 -22.77 24.69 -0.81
CA ARG A 81 -21.35 24.99 -1.00
C ARG A 81 -20.47 23.75 -0.95
N SER A 82 -20.75 22.84 -0.02
CA SER A 82 -20.01 21.58 0.13
C SER A 82 -20.24 20.68 -1.07
N LYS A 83 -21.48 20.57 -1.57
CA LYS A 83 -21.83 19.82 -2.77
C LYS A 83 -21.21 20.43 -4.01
N ALA A 84 -21.25 21.75 -4.17
CA ALA A 84 -20.60 22.43 -5.30
C ALA A 84 -19.08 22.19 -5.28
N ARG A 85 -18.45 22.30 -4.11
CA ARG A 85 -17.02 22.02 -3.95
C ARG A 85 -16.68 20.55 -4.23
N LEU A 86 -17.47 19.61 -3.72
CA LEU A 86 -17.30 18.18 -4.01
C LEU A 86 -17.54 17.85 -5.49
N SER A 87 -18.48 18.52 -6.15
CA SER A 87 -18.73 18.36 -7.59
C SER A 87 -17.55 18.86 -8.41
N LEU A 88 -16.99 20.02 -8.07
CA LEU A 88 -15.78 20.53 -8.71
C LEU A 88 -14.57 19.63 -8.43
N LEU A 89 -14.45 19.08 -7.22
CA LEU A 89 -13.40 18.10 -6.91
C LEU A 89 -13.61 16.78 -7.67
N ALA A 90 -14.84 16.31 -7.83
CA ALA A 90 -15.15 15.13 -8.61
C ALA A 90 -14.88 15.36 -10.11
N GLU A 91 -15.24 16.53 -10.63
CA GLU A 91 -15.00 16.92 -12.02
C GLU A 91 -13.51 17.11 -12.28
N THR A 92 -12.74 17.70 -11.36
CA THR A 92 -11.27 17.79 -11.48
C THR A 92 -10.55 16.46 -11.26
N VAL A 93 -11.09 15.54 -10.46
CA VAL A 93 -10.57 14.17 -10.35
C VAL A 93 -10.94 13.34 -11.58
N LEU A 94 -12.05 13.61 -12.25
CA LEU A 94 -12.46 12.95 -13.50
C LEU A 94 -11.75 13.54 -14.74
N GLU A 95 -11.56 14.87 -14.79
CA GLU A 95 -10.77 15.56 -15.82
C GLU A 95 -9.27 15.35 -15.60
N GLY A 96 -8.82 15.22 -14.35
CA GLY A 96 -7.47 14.84 -13.96
C GLY A 96 -7.22 13.32 -14.01
N ALA A 97 -8.28 12.50 -13.98
CA ALA A 97 -8.30 11.14 -14.49
C ALA A 97 -8.39 11.18 -16.03
N VAL A 98 -7.48 11.96 -16.61
CA VAL A 98 -7.02 11.84 -17.98
C VAL A 98 -6.70 10.36 -18.17
N VAL A 99 -7.61 9.64 -18.81
CA VAL A 99 -7.29 8.45 -19.60
C VAL A 99 -6.34 7.51 -18.82
N GLY A 100 -6.79 7.10 -17.63
CA GLY A 100 -5.97 6.29 -16.72
C GLY A 100 -5.48 5.02 -17.40
N SER A 101 -4.22 4.68 -17.18
CA SER A 101 -3.66 3.41 -17.63
C SER A 101 -4.22 2.28 -16.78
N GLN A 102 -4.44 1.11 -17.37
CA GLN A 102 -4.76 -0.08 -16.60
C GLN A 102 -3.57 -1.02 -16.61
N ALA A 103 -3.28 -1.65 -15.48
CA ALA A 103 -2.27 -2.70 -15.41
C ALA A 103 -2.90 -4.01 -14.96
N VAL A 104 -2.51 -5.07 -15.67
CA VAL A 104 -2.78 -6.46 -15.31
C VAL A 104 -1.44 -7.12 -15.07
N ILE A 105 -1.20 -7.58 -13.85
CA ILE A 105 0.03 -8.28 -13.49
C ILE A 105 -0.32 -9.73 -13.23
N VAL A 106 0.31 -10.62 -14.00
CA VAL A 106 0.12 -12.07 -13.89
C VAL A 106 1.46 -12.71 -13.60
N TYR A 107 1.50 -13.54 -12.57
CA TYR A 107 2.61 -14.43 -12.32
C TYR A 107 2.31 -15.79 -12.94
N GLU A 108 3.23 -16.30 -13.75
CA GLU A 108 3.17 -17.61 -14.38
C GLU A 108 4.34 -18.46 -13.87
N ASP A 109 4.04 -19.61 -13.26
CA ASP A 109 5.04 -20.60 -12.89
C ASP A 109 5.29 -21.56 -14.06
N LYS A 110 6.53 -21.56 -14.55
CA LYS A 110 7.03 -22.51 -15.55
C LYS A 110 8.23 -23.30 -15.02
N MET A 111 8.42 -23.32 -13.70
CA MET A 111 9.43 -24.15 -13.07
C MET A 111 8.97 -25.61 -13.02
N SER A 112 9.94 -26.52 -12.91
CA SER A 112 9.68 -27.94 -12.74
C SER A 112 9.16 -28.22 -11.33
N PRO A 113 8.48 -29.35 -11.11
CA PRO A 113 7.96 -29.76 -9.78
C PRO A 113 9.02 -29.90 -8.67
N SER A 114 10.31 -29.85 -9.02
CA SER A 114 11.43 -29.83 -8.07
C SER A 114 11.51 -28.54 -7.25
N PHE A 115 10.87 -27.48 -7.70
CA PHE A 115 10.79 -26.21 -6.98
C PHE A 115 9.36 -25.99 -6.50
N ARG A 116 9.23 -25.64 -5.23
CA ARG A 116 7.95 -25.22 -4.65
C ARG A 116 8.00 -23.73 -4.36
N LEU A 117 7.00 -22.99 -4.82
CA LEU A 117 6.83 -21.60 -4.45
C LEU A 117 6.35 -21.46 -3.01
N VAL A 118 7.15 -20.79 -2.18
CA VAL A 118 6.93 -20.60 -0.75
C VAL A 118 6.58 -19.17 -0.39
N GLN A 119 7.14 -18.18 -1.09
CA GLN A 119 6.75 -16.79 -0.91
C GLN A 119 6.72 -16.06 -2.25
N LEU A 120 5.68 -15.26 -2.47
CA LEU A 120 5.59 -14.33 -3.60
C LEU A 120 5.24 -12.94 -3.07
N VAL A 121 6.15 -12.01 -3.30
CA VAL A 121 5.95 -10.59 -3.01
C VAL A 121 6.12 -9.80 -4.30
N VAL A 122 5.10 -9.05 -4.66
CA VAL A 122 5.11 -8.17 -5.83
C VAL A 122 4.86 -6.75 -5.35
N ALA A 123 5.74 -5.84 -5.74
CA ALA A 123 5.64 -4.43 -5.42
C ALA A 123 5.73 -3.60 -6.71
N LEU A 124 4.91 -2.56 -6.79
CA LEU A 124 4.93 -1.57 -7.86
C LEU A 124 5.40 -0.25 -7.24
N ASP A 125 6.45 0.33 -7.79
CA ASP A 125 7.06 1.59 -7.32
C ASP A 125 7.44 1.57 -5.82
N GLY A 126 7.78 0.38 -5.32
CA GLY A 126 8.11 0.15 -3.91
C GLY A 126 6.91 -0.11 -3.00
N ALA A 127 5.68 0.11 -3.46
CA ALA A 127 4.46 -0.26 -2.72
C ALA A 127 4.12 -1.74 -2.95
N PRO A 128 3.98 -2.57 -1.91
CA PRO A 128 3.61 -3.97 -2.07
C PRO A 128 2.16 -4.08 -2.57
N LEU A 129 1.98 -4.63 -3.77
CA LEU A 129 0.66 -4.91 -4.36
C LEU A 129 0.13 -6.27 -3.88
N PHE A 130 1.03 -7.24 -3.72
CA PHE A 130 0.68 -8.59 -3.34
C PHE A 130 1.76 -9.19 -2.47
N SER A 131 1.34 -9.88 -1.41
CA SER A 131 2.24 -10.64 -0.55
C SER A 131 1.51 -11.89 -0.09
N ARG A 132 2.02 -13.05 -0.47
CA ARG A 132 1.56 -14.34 0.05
C ARG A 132 2.78 -15.18 0.40
N ALA A 133 2.73 -15.82 1.56
CA ALA A 133 3.75 -16.74 2.05
C ALA A 133 3.04 -17.99 2.56
N ASP A 134 3.42 -19.16 2.08
CA ASP A 134 2.91 -20.45 2.53
C ASP A 134 4.00 -21.52 2.40
N ASP A 135 4.40 -22.10 3.54
CA ASP A 135 5.42 -23.13 3.63
C ASP A 135 4.87 -24.55 3.38
N GLU A 136 3.56 -24.77 3.57
CA GLU A 136 2.93 -26.10 3.54
C GLU A 136 2.21 -26.38 2.22
N GLY A 137 1.51 -25.39 1.67
CA GLY A 137 0.46 -25.58 0.65
C GLY A 137 0.80 -25.24 -0.78
N GLY A 138 1.92 -24.56 -1.06
CA GLY A 138 2.15 -23.95 -2.37
C GLY A 138 1.20 -22.77 -2.61
N ILE A 139 1.74 -21.65 -3.08
CA ILE A 139 1.00 -20.37 -3.15
C ILE A 139 -0.02 -20.32 -4.30
N ILE A 140 0.20 -21.12 -5.33
CA ILE A 140 -0.51 -21.06 -6.61
C ILE A 140 -1.21 -22.40 -6.85
N GLU A 141 -2.49 -22.32 -7.20
CA GLU A 141 -3.27 -23.43 -7.69
C GLU A 141 -3.11 -23.49 -9.22
N GLY A 142 -2.15 -24.30 -9.69
CA GLY A 142 -1.78 -24.42 -11.11
C GLY A 142 -0.58 -23.56 -11.50
N ASP A 143 -0.54 -23.12 -12.77
CA ASP A 143 0.62 -22.44 -13.36
C ASP A 143 0.45 -20.92 -13.44
N MET A 144 -0.73 -20.36 -13.17
CA MET A 144 -1.02 -18.93 -13.35
C MET A 144 -1.70 -18.34 -12.13
N LEU A 145 -1.21 -17.19 -11.67
CA LEU A 145 -1.79 -16.40 -10.60
C LEU A 145 -1.93 -14.95 -11.04
N GLN A 146 -3.17 -14.45 -11.05
CA GLN A 146 -3.40 -13.02 -11.20
C GLN A 146 -3.03 -12.31 -9.90
N VAL A 147 -2.03 -11.44 -9.98
CA VAL A 147 -1.48 -10.73 -8.82
C VAL A 147 -2.20 -9.39 -8.63
N PHE A 148 -2.44 -8.68 -9.73
CA PHE A 148 -3.06 -7.36 -9.71
C PHE A 148 -3.87 -7.11 -10.97
N HIS A 149 -4.99 -6.40 -10.81
CA HIS A 149 -5.78 -5.86 -11.89
C HIS A 149 -6.40 -4.55 -11.41
N GLY A 150 -5.96 -3.43 -11.97
CA GLY A 150 -6.45 -2.12 -11.55
C GLY A 150 -5.93 -0.95 -12.39
N ALA A 151 -6.42 0.23 -12.08
CA ALA A 151 -5.93 1.47 -12.67
C ALA A 151 -4.59 1.85 -12.04
N ILE A 152 -3.68 2.35 -12.87
CA ILE A 152 -2.39 2.92 -12.48
C ILE A 152 -2.23 4.30 -13.13
N VAL A 153 -1.39 5.14 -12.54
CA VAL A 153 -1.02 6.42 -13.16
C VAL A 153 -0.32 6.12 -14.49
N PRO A 154 -0.54 6.89 -15.57
CA PRO A 154 0.27 6.76 -16.77
C PRO A 154 1.72 7.22 -16.53
N GLY A 155 2.70 6.53 -17.11
CA GLY A 155 4.12 6.89 -16.98
C GLY A 155 5.06 5.72 -16.74
N GLU A 156 6.26 6.01 -16.24
CA GLU A 156 7.26 5.01 -15.89
C GLU A 156 6.94 4.37 -14.55
N HIS A 157 6.87 3.04 -14.52
CA HIS A 157 6.71 2.26 -13.30
C HIS A 157 7.82 1.24 -13.16
N THR A 158 8.14 0.89 -11.92
CA THR A 158 9.10 -0.15 -11.59
C THR A 158 8.42 -1.28 -10.85
N LEU A 159 8.31 -2.43 -11.51
CA LEU A 159 7.82 -3.67 -10.91
C LEU A 159 8.98 -4.40 -10.23
N THR A 160 8.90 -4.58 -8.91
CA THR A 160 9.80 -5.44 -8.14
C THR A 160 9.08 -6.73 -7.78
N VAL A 161 9.68 -7.86 -8.14
CA VAL A 161 9.18 -9.19 -7.79
C VAL A 161 10.23 -9.89 -6.93
N SER A 162 9.81 -10.39 -5.78
CA SER A 162 10.60 -11.22 -4.90
C SER A 162 9.90 -12.55 -4.69
N VAL A 163 10.59 -13.64 -5.02
CA VAL A 163 10.09 -15.00 -4.98
C VAL A 163 11.01 -15.82 -4.07
N GLU A 164 10.44 -16.53 -3.11
CA GLU A 164 11.13 -17.54 -2.32
C GLU A 164 10.66 -18.93 -2.74
N LEU A 165 11.60 -19.76 -3.15
CA LEU A 165 11.36 -21.11 -3.64
C LEU A 165 12.04 -22.10 -2.70
N GLN A 166 11.40 -23.24 -2.44
CA GLN A 166 12.00 -24.34 -1.70
C GLN A 166 12.33 -25.48 -2.65
N GLY A 167 13.55 -26.00 -2.55
CA GLY A 167 13.98 -27.19 -3.27
C GLY A 167 13.35 -28.45 -2.68
N HIS A 168 12.55 -29.15 -3.49
CA HIS A 168 12.19 -30.55 -3.26
C HIS A 168 13.27 -31.42 -3.91
N GLY A 169 14.36 -31.64 -3.18
CA GLY A 169 15.51 -32.42 -3.68
C GLY A 169 15.13 -33.82 -4.15
N TYR A 170 14.89 -33.99 -5.46
CA TYR A 170 14.52 -35.25 -6.10
C TYR A 170 15.75 -35.95 -6.69
N GLY A 171 15.84 -37.27 -6.55
CA GLY A 171 16.96 -38.07 -7.05
C GLY A 171 18.32 -37.67 -6.46
N MET A 172 19.32 -37.44 -7.32
CA MET A 172 20.69 -37.07 -6.92
C MET A 172 20.80 -35.68 -6.27
N PHE A 173 19.71 -34.92 -6.22
CA PHE A 173 19.68 -33.56 -5.65
C PHE A 173 19.11 -33.52 -4.22
N THR A 174 19.18 -34.64 -3.50
CA THR A 174 18.64 -34.75 -2.13
C THR A 174 19.24 -33.72 -1.16
N TYR A 175 20.45 -33.22 -1.44
CA TYR A 175 21.09 -32.17 -0.64
C TYR A 175 20.35 -30.82 -0.68
N LEU A 176 19.47 -30.59 -1.66
CA LEU A 176 18.69 -29.35 -1.78
C LEU A 176 17.40 -29.36 -0.96
N LYS A 177 17.08 -30.48 -0.30
CA LYS A 177 15.87 -30.57 0.54
C LYS A 177 15.93 -29.54 1.66
N GLY A 178 14.92 -28.67 1.68
CA GLY A 178 14.81 -27.63 2.70
C GLY A 178 15.65 -26.38 2.43
N TYR A 179 16.42 -26.34 1.33
CA TYR A 179 17.08 -25.11 0.93
C TYR A 179 16.06 -24.15 0.31
N ARG A 180 16.15 -22.88 0.72
CA ARG A 180 15.30 -21.79 0.23
C ARG A 180 16.10 -20.89 -0.69
N PHE A 181 15.62 -20.72 -1.91
CA PHE A 181 16.18 -19.84 -2.93
C PHE A 181 15.38 -18.55 -2.96
N LYS A 182 16.06 -17.41 -2.82
CA LYS A 182 15.44 -16.10 -2.92
C LYS A 182 15.83 -15.46 -4.24
N VAL A 183 14.85 -15.27 -5.11
CA VAL A 183 15.02 -14.61 -6.41
C VAL A 183 14.32 -13.27 -6.35
N ARG A 184 15.07 -12.19 -6.59
CA ARG A 184 14.52 -10.84 -6.70
C ARG A 184 14.88 -10.28 -8.07
N SER A 185 13.89 -9.75 -8.77
CA SER A 185 14.10 -9.04 -10.01
C SER A 185 13.26 -7.78 -10.06
N SER A 186 13.80 -6.76 -10.74
CA SER A 186 13.14 -5.49 -10.98
C SER A 186 13.03 -5.25 -12.48
N TYR A 187 11.89 -4.77 -12.94
CA TYR A 187 11.65 -4.43 -14.33
C TYR A 187 10.92 -3.08 -14.42
N SER A 188 11.48 -2.17 -15.19
CA SER A 188 10.87 -0.87 -15.46
C SER A 188 10.08 -0.96 -16.76
N PHE A 189 8.84 -0.48 -16.74
CA PHE A 189 7.94 -0.47 -17.88
C PHE A 189 7.19 0.85 -17.97
N THR A 190 6.80 1.23 -19.18
CA THR A 190 6.02 2.44 -19.42
C THR A 190 4.54 2.08 -19.54
N ALA A 191 3.70 2.63 -18.67
CA ALA A 191 2.26 2.51 -18.77
C ALA A 191 1.71 3.57 -19.76
N PRO A 192 1.19 3.15 -20.93
CA PRO A 192 0.62 4.07 -21.91
C PRO A 192 -0.72 4.64 -21.44
N GLU A 193 -0.96 5.93 -21.67
CA GLU A 193 -2.23 6.59 -21.39
C GLU A 193 -3.38 5.84 -22.11
N GLY A 194 -4.41 5.46 -21.35
CA GLY A 194 -5.68 4.96 -21.90
C GLY A 194 -5.69 3.54 -22.41
N ARG A 195 -4.56 2.85 -22.30
CA ARG A 195 -4.40 1.47 -22.71
C ARG A 195 -4.15 0.57 -21.51
N ALA A 196 -4.41 -0.71 -21.70
CA ALA A 196 -4.09 -1.71 -20.71
C ALA A 196 -2.67 -2.24 -20.99
N ILE A 197 -1.88 -2.39 -19.94
CA ILE A 197 -0.60 -3.08 -20.00
C ILE A 197 -0.68 -4.36 -19.20
N THR A 198 -0.39 -5.46 -19.86
CA THR A 198 -0.33 -6.79 -19.26
C THR A 198 1.14 -7.15 -19.07
N VAL A 199 1.59 -7.19 -17.82
CA VAL A 199 2.95 -7.60 -17.45
C VAL A 199 2.89 -9.02 -16.93
N ARG A 200 3.45 -9.96 -17.71
CA ARG A 200 3.55 -11.36 -17.31
C ARG A 200 4.94 -11.65 -16.75
N VAL A 201 4.97 -12.08 -15.50
CA VAL A 201 6.17 -12.49 -14.79
C VAL A 201 6.26 -14.00 -14.85
N VAL A 202 7.22 -14.53 -15.59
CA VAL A 202 7.40 -15.96 -15.79
C VAL A 202 8.57 -16.45 -14.93
N GLY A 203 8.27 -17.31 -13.95
CA GLY A 203 9.29 -18.08 -13.23
C GLY A 203 9.79 -19.23 -14.08
N TYR A 204 11.09 -19.27 -14.40
CA TYR A 204 11.67 -20.32 -15.22
C TYR A 204 13.01 -20.80 -14.66
N GLU A 205 13.41 -22.00 -15.05
CA GLU A 205 14.73 -22.54 -14.73
C GLU A 205 15.74 -22.15 -15.81
N GLN A 206 16.69 -21.28 -15.48
CA GLN A 206 17.88 -21.03 -16.28
C GLN A 206 18.92 -22.14 -16.11
N GLY A 207 19.85 -22.26 -17.06
CA GLY A 207 20.97 -23.21 -16.99
C GLY A 207 20.78 -24.47 -17.84
N GLY A 208 21.90 -24.99 -18.36
CA GLY A 208 21.97 -26.21 -19.16
C GLY A 208 21.95 -27.50 -18.31
N PRO A 209 22.11 -28.67 -18.93
CA PRO A 209 22.03 -29.97 -18.24
C PRO A 209 23.09 -30.18 -17.15
N THR A 210 24.15 -29.37 -17.14
CA THR A 210 25.25 -29.43 -16.16
C THR A 210 25.22 -28.29 -15.14
N ALA A 211 24.25 -27.37 -15.20
CA ALA A 211 24.18 -26.25 -14.28
C ALA A 211 23.72 -26.71 -12.87
N PRO A 212 24.35 -26.22 -11.77
CA PRO A 212 23.88 -26.49 -10.42
C PRO A 212 22.45 -26.01 -10.25
N LEU A 213 21.59 -26.84 -9.62
CA LEU A 213 20.17 -26.51 -9.42
C LEU A 213 19.94 -25.23 -8.61
N GLU A 214 20.93 -24.80 -7.85
CA GLU A 214 20.90 -23.65 -6.96
C GLU A 214 20.81 -22.31 -7.71
N GLU A 215 21.37 -22.24 -8.92
CA GLU A 215 21.46 -21.02 -9.73
C GLU A 215 20.42 -20.99 -10.87
N ARG A 216 19.54 -22.00 -10.91
CA ARG A 216 18.53 -22.15 -11.96
C ARG A 216 17.30 -21.27 -11.78
N PRO A 217 16.83 -20.94 -10.57
CA PRO A 217 15.65 -20.09 -10.44
C PRO A 217 15.85 -18.69 -11.04
N ALA A 218 15.06 -18.35 -12.06
CA ALA A 218 15.11 -17.06 -12.73
C ALA A 218 13.71 -16.50 -13.01
N LEU A 219 13.63 -15.19 -13.21
CA LEU A 219 12.41 -14.47 -13.56
C LEU A 219 12.56 -13.83 -14.93
N ARG A 220 11.56 -13.99 -15.78
CA ARG A 220 11.45 -13.32 -17.08
C ARG A 220 10.23 -12.42 -17.09
N PHE A 221 10.36 -11.24 -17.68
CA PHE A 221 9.25 -10.31 -17.87
C PHE A 221 8.84 -10.36 -19.35
N VAL A 222 7.54 -10.54 -19.58
CA VAL A 222 6.93 -10.44 -20.91
C VAL A 222 5.87 -9.35 -20.82
N GLU A 223 6.13 -8.26 -21.53
CA GLU A 223 5.23 -7.12 -21.61
C GLU A 223 4.33 -7.26 -22.83
N ARG A 224 3.04 -7.00 -22.65
CA ARG A 224 2.06 -6.90 -23.72
C ARG A 224 1.22 -5.65 -23.50
N VAL A 225 1.21 -4.76 -24.50
CA VAL A 225 0.32 -3.60 -24.49
C VAL A 225 -0.94 -3.97 -25.25
N GLU A 226 -2.09 -3.74 -24.63
CA GLU A 226 -3.42 -4.02 -25.20
C GLU A 226 -4.19 -2.71 -25.35
N ASP A 227 -4.69 -2.46 -26.56
CA ASP A 227 -5.55 -1.31 -26.82
C ASP A 227 -6.92 -1.58 -26.18
N ARG A 228 -7.44 -0.62 -25.40
CA ARG A 228 -8.62 -0.77 -24.52
C ARG A 228 -9.98 -0.89 -25.25
N VAL A 229 -10.05 -1.58 -26.40
CA VAL A 229 -11.23 -1.57 -27.28
C VAL A 229 -11.90 -2.94 -27.47
N SER A 230 -11.32 -4.06 -27.00
CA SER A 230 -11.87 -5.39 -27.29
C SER A 230 -12.22 -6.21 -26.04
N ASP A 231 -13.30 -5.87 -25.33
CA ASP A 231 -14.04 -6.87 -24.52
C ASP A 231 -15.50 -6.50 -24.19
N LEU A 232 -16.05 -5.45 -24.81
CA LEU A 232 -17.44 -5.00 -24.60
C LEU A 232 -18.37 -5.25 -25.81
N GLY A 233 -17.91 -5.99 -26.83
CA GLY A 233 -18.66 -6.20 -28.08
C GLY A 233 -19.32 -7.57 -28.28
N ASP A 234 -18.87 -8.64 -27.61
CA ASP A 234 -19.19 -10.02 -28.04
C ASP A 234 -20.03 -10.84 -27.05
N ARG A 235 -20.77 -10.20 -26.14
CA ARG A 235 -21.70 -10.91 -25.21
C ARG A 235 -23.18 -10.59 -25.39
N GLU A 236 -23.56 -10.09 -26.56
CA GLU A 236 -24.97 -9.94 -26.97
C GLU A 236 -25.24 -10.62 -28.33
N ALA A 237 -24.97 -11.92 -28.44
CA ALA A 237 -25.54 -12.77 -29.49
C ALA A 237 -25.30 -14.27 -29.20
N GLU A 238 -26.02 -14.84 -28.23
CA GLU A 238 -26.48 -16.24 -28.32
C GLU A 238 -27.71 -16.49 -27.45
#